data_AF-A0ABD0WHD0-F1
#
_entry.id   AF-A0ABD0WHD0-F1
#
_cell.length_a   1.000
_cell.length_b   1.000
_cell.length_c   1.000
_cell.angle_alpha   90.00
_cell.angle_beta   90.00
_cell.angle_gamma   90.00
#
_symmetry.space_group_name_H-M   'P 1'
#
loop_
_entity.id
_entity.type
_entity.pdbx_description
1 polymer ?
#
loop_
_entity_poly.entity_id
_entity_poly.type
_entity_poly.pdbx_seq_one_letter_code
_entity_poly.pdbx_strand_id
1 'polypeptide(L)'
;MSDACCSCFSKLKQRCPKPHGLLAQVVTTGMLLAGLLLRNVPYVTDAVQIDPAWSKALRNISLAIILTRAGLGLDPTALRRLKAVCVRVAVGPCAVEASTVALMSHFLMGLPWIWAFILGFVLSAVSPAVVVPSMLLLQKEGYGVEKGIPTLLMAAGSFDDILAITGFSTCLGVAFGTGSTGMNILQGVLVVVGGSVSGLLLGLFISFFPSLDQEDVGLKRSTMLLGLAVFAVFGSHAAGFTGAGGLCTLIMAFIASLSWGDQKAPVAAVVGRFWDFFQPLLFGLIGAEIEISTLNPNTVGLGMACLAVGLVIRVLFTFLVVFFGGFNIKEKLFISVAWLPKATVQAAIGSKALDLARESGDEVLIKYGLDVLTVAVLAILTTAPVGALGIGLSGPRLLSRYIHSDPEIETKTTQKDDATIESRL
;
A
#
# COMPACT_ATOMS: atom_id res chain seq x y z
N MET A 1 -33.64 35.46 11.77
CA MET A 1 -33.87 34.47 10.69
C MET A 1 -32.64 34.22 9.81
N SER A 2 -31.72 35.19 9.64
CA SER A 2 -30.50 35.02 8.82
C SER A 2 -29.46 34.05 9.43
N ASP A 3 -29.26 34.07 10.76
CA ASP A 3 -28.25 33.24 11.42
C ASP A 3 -28.59 31.74 11.46
N ALA A 4 -29.88 31.39 11.49
CA ALA A 4 -30.33 30.00 11.41
C ALA A 4 -30.08 29.40 10.03
N CYS A 5 -30.19 30.19 8.96
CA CYS A 5 -29.91 29.76 7.60
C CYS A 5 -28.40 29.58 7.39
N CYS A 6 -27.57 30.48 7.94
CA CYS A 6 -26.11 30.40 7.85
C CYS A 6 -25.53 29.23 8.67
N SER A 7 -26.10 28.95 9.85
CA SER A 7 -25.77 27.76 10.66
C SER A 7 -26.20 26.45 9.98
N CYS A 8 -27.37 26.44 9.32
CA CYS A 8 -27.83 25.29 8.55
C CYS A 8 -26.97 25.06 7.30
N PHE A 9 -26.54 26.13 6.62
CA PHE A 9 -25.65 26.05 5.46
C PHE A 9 -24.23 25.61 5.85
N SER A 10 -23.71 26.01 7.02
CA SER A 10 -22.43 25.50 7.53
C SER A 10 -22.53 24.02 7.94
N LYS A 11 -23.64 23.60 8.55
CA LYS A 11 -23.95 22.19 8.86
C LYS A 11 -24.18 21.33 7.60
N LEU A 12 -24.74 21.90 6.53
CA LEU A 12 -24.88 21.25 5.21
C LEU A 12 -23.53 21.16 4.49
N LYS A 13 -22.69 22.20 4.57
CA LYS A 13 -21.32 22.20 4.03
C LYS A 13 -20.37 21.26 4.77
N GLN A 14 -20.64 20.96 6.05
CA GLN A 14 -19.98 19.89 6.82
C GLN A 14 -20.54 18.49 6.55
N ARG A 15 -21.80 18.37 6.08
CA ARG A 15 -22.45 17.09 5.72
C ARG A 15 -22.14 16.60 4.30
N CYS A 16 -21.73 17.49 3.40
CA CYS A 16 -21.18 17.09 2.10
C CYS A 16 -19.67 16.82 2.24
N PRO A 17 -19.21 15.56 2.24
CA PRO A 17 -17.78 15.29 2.14
C PRO A 17 -17.29 15.91 0.82
N LYS A 18 -16.31 16.81 0.89
CA LYS A 18 -15.69 17.34 -0.33
C LYS A 18 -15.19 16.15 -1.17
N PRO A 19 -15.45 16.11 -2.48
CA PRO A 19 -15.14 14.96 -3.33
C PRO A 19 -13.63 14.80 -3.64
N HIS A 20 -12.73 15.31 -2.79
CA HIS A 20 -11.30 15.24 -3.04
C HIS A 20 -10.79 13.79 -3.03
N GLY A 21 -11.35 12.91 -2.19
CA GLY A 21 -11.00 11.48 -2.19
C GLY A 21 -11.50 10.71 -3.41
N LEU A 22 -12.70 11.05 -3.92
CA LEU A 22 -13.29 10.41 -5.09
C LEU A 22 -12.53 10.79 -6.38
N LEU A 23 -12.09 12.06 -6.49
CA LEU A 23 -11.26 12.52 -7.60
C LEU A 23 -9.90 11.82 -7.62
N ALA A 24 -9.22 11.69 -6.48
CA ALA A 24 -7.96 10.95 -6.39
C ALA A 24 -8.12 9.47 -6.80
N GLN A 25 -9.27 8.87 -6.49
CA GLN A 25 -9.63 7.52 -6.92
C GLN A 25 -9.86 7.39 -8.42
N VAL A 26 -10.63 8.32 -9.01
CA VAL A 26 -10.84 8.38 -10.47
C VAL A 26 -9.51 8.58 -11.20
N VAL A 27 -8.60 9.38 -10.66
CA VAL A 27 -7.27 9.57 -11.23
C VAL A 27 -6.47 8.27 -11.23
N THR A 28 -6.42 7.55 -10.11
CA THR A 28 -5.69 6.27 -10.02
C THR A 28 -6.21 5.23 -11.02
N THR A 29 -7.54 5.04 -11.09
CA THR A 29 -8.14 4.11 -12.05
C THR A 29 -8.00 4.58 -13.49
N GLY A 30 -8.15 5.88 -13.74
CA GLY A 30 -8.01 6.48 -15.07
C GLY A 30 -6.60 6.34 -15.64
N MET A 31 -5.56 6.55 -14.83
CA MET A 31 -4.16 6.41 -15.27
C MET A 31 -3.80 4.95 -15.56
N LEU A 32 -4.29 4.01 -14.75
CA LEU A 32 -4.10 2.58 -15.01
C LEU A 32 -4.76 2.15 -16.33
N LEU A 33 -6.01 2.58 -16.56
CA LEU A 33 -6.71 2.34 -17.82
C LEU A 33 -6.00 3.01 -19.01
N ALA A 34 -5.48 4.22 -18.84
CA ALA A 34 -4.71 4.89 -19.89
C ALA A 34 -3.48 4.07 -20.27
N GLY A 35 -2.71 3.59 -19.29
CA GLY A 35 -1.57 2.69 -19.54
C GLY A 35 -1.97 1.42 -20.28
N LEU A 36 -3.07 0.78 -19.83
CA LEU A 36 -3.62 -0.41 -20.48
C LEU A 36 -3.99 -0.15 -21.95
N LEU A 37 -4.63 0.99 -22.24
CA LEU A 37 -4.98 1.37 -23.61
C LEU A 37 -3.74 1.63 -24.47
N LEU A 38 -2.72 2.31 -23.94
CA LEU A 38 -1.46 2.55 -24.66
C LEU A 38 -0.79 1.25 -25.12
N ARG A 39 -0.85 0.19 -24.29
CA ARG A 39 -0.23 -1.10 -24.57
C ARG A 39 -1.04 -2.01 -25.51
N ASN A 40 -2.37 -1.83 -25.57
CA ASN A 40 -3.26 -2.75 -26.28
C ASN A 40 -3.89 -2.16 -27.55
N VAL A 41 -3.70 -0.88 -27.85
CA VAL A 41 -4.17 -0.25 -29.09
C VAL A 41 -3.03 -0.25 -30.13
N PRO A 42 -3.15 -1.00 -31.24
CA PRO A 42 -2.03 -1.26 -32.17
C PRO A 42 -1.34 0.01 -32.69
N TYR A 43 -2.14 0.98 -33.16
CA TYR A 43 -1.62 2.25 -33.69
C TYR A 43 -0.86 3.10 -32.67
N VAL A 44 -1.14 2.92 -31.38
CA VAL A 44 -0.52 3.68 -30.30
C VAL A 44 0.70 2.95 -29.76
N THR A 45 0.66 1.62 -29.69
CA THR A 45 1.77 0.78 -29.24
C THR A 45 2.96 0.85 -30.19
N ASP A 46 2.72 0.91 -31.51
CA ASP A 46 3.79 1.07 -32.50
C ASP A 46 4.45 2.47 -32.43
N ALA A 47 3.70 3.48 -31.98
CA ALA A 47 4.18 4.86 -31.83
C ALA A 47 4.85 5.12 -30.47
N VAL A 48 4.51 4.36 -29.42
CA VAL A 48 4.98 4.58 -28.04
C VAL A 48 5.68 3.32 -27.52
N GLN A 49 6.99 3.27 -27.71
CA GLN A 49 7.83 2.23 -27.11
C GLN A 49 8.28 2.67 -25.71
N ILE A 50 7.75 2.01 -24.68
CA ILE A 50 8.19 2.20 -23.30
C ILE A 50 9.31 1.20 -23.03
N ASP A 51 10.52 1.72 -22.80
CA ASP A 51 11.66 0.90 -22.40
C ASP A 51 11.39 0.21 -21.03
N PRO A 52 11.50 -1.13 -20.94
CA PRO A 52 11.24 -1.86 -19.70
C PRO A 52 12.16 -1.48 -18.54
N ALA A 53 13.41 -1.09 -18.80
CA ALA A 53 14.37 -0.69 -17.78
C ALA A 53 13.98 0.67 -17.18
N TRP A 54 13.59 1.64 -18.01
CA TRP A 54 13.08 2.93 -17.54
C TRP A 54 11.77 2.78 -16.77
N SER A 55 10.85 1.95 -17.27
CA SER A 55 9.60 1.64 -16.57
C SER A 55 9.86 1.07 -15.18
N LYS A 56 10.72 0.05 -15.08
CA LYS A 56 11.11 -0.57 -13.81
C LYS A 56 11.75 0.44 -12.85
N ALA A 57 12.65 1.30 -13.34
CA ALA A 57 13.29 2.33 -12.52
C ALA A 57 12.26 3.32 -11.95
N LEU A 58 11.35 3.84 -12.78
CA LEU A 58 10.32 4.81 -12.36
C LEU A 58 9.33 4.21 -11.36
N ARG A 59 8.95 2.93 -11.53
CA ARG A 59 8.12 2.21 -10.55
C ARG A 59 8.82 2.07 -9.20
N ASN A 60 10.11 1.75 -9.20
CA ASN A 60 10.91 1.63 -7.98
C ASN A 60 11.09 2.98 -7.25
N ILE A 61 11.29 4.07 -7.99
CA ILE A 61 11.34 5.43 -7.41
C ILE A 61 9.99 5.77 -6.76
N SER A 62 8.88 5.50 -7.47
CA SER A 62 7.53 5.74 -6.96
C SER A 62 7.25 4.93 -5.68
N LEU A 63 7.68 3.66 -5.64
CA LEU A 63 7.57 2.79 -4.48
C LEU A 63 8.36 3.35 -3.28
N ALA A 64 9.58 3.84 -3.49
CA ALA A 64 10.35 4.50 -2.43
C ALA A 64 9.59 5.70 -1.86
N ILE A 65 9.07 6.57 -2.73
CA ILE A 65 8.35 7.79 -2.33
C ILE A 65 7.08 7.47 -1.51
N ILE A 66 6.27 6.50 -1.93
CA ILE A 66 5.03 6.15 -1.19
C ILE A 66 5.33 5.52 0.17
N LEU A 67 6.36 4.68 0.27
CA LEU A 67 6.74 4.06 1.54
C LEU A 67 7.35 5.08 2.51
N THR A 68 8.14 6.04 2.00
CA THR A 68 8.58 7.21 2.78
C THR A 68 7.37 7.99 3.30
N ARG A 69 6.38 8.26 2.44
CA ARG A 69 5.14 8.95 2.82
C ARG A 69 4.35 8.17 3.88
N ALA A 70 4.27 6.84 3.75
CA ALA A 70 3.65 5.96 4.73
C ALA A 70 4.35 6.08 6.10
N GLY A 71 5.68 5.94 6.12
CA GLY A 71 6.49 6.01 7.35
C GLY A 71 6.34 7.32 8.10
N LEU A 72 6.29 8.46 7.39
CA LEU A 72 6.06 9.78 7.99
C LEU A 72 4.65 9.93 8.61
N GLY A 73 3.67 9.19 8.10
CA GLY A 73 2.26 9.23 8.53
C GLY A 73 1.90 8.28 9.67
N LEU A 74 2.80 7.38 10.06
CA LEU A 74 2.57 6.45 11.16
C LEU A 74 2.53 7.17 12.51
N ASP A 75 1.59 6.75 13.37
CA ASP A 75 1.51 7.20 14.76
C ASP A 75 2.16 6.15 15.70
N PRO A 76 3.23 6.51 16.43
CA PRO A 76 3.91 5.58 17.33
C PRO A 76 3.03 5.09 18.48
N THR A 77 2.11 5.93 18.96
CA THR A 77 1.26 5.60 20.11
C THR A 77 0.22 4.55 19.72
N ALA A 78 -0.47 4.76 18.61
CA ALA A 78 -1.37 3.79 17.99
C ALA A 78 -0.65 2.47 17.67
N LEU A 79 0.53 2.53 17.05
CA LEU A 79 1.28 1.33 16.66
C LEU A 79 1.71 0.50 17.88
N ARG A 80 2.18 1.15 18.95
CA ARG A 80 2.55 0.45 20.20
C ARG A 80 1.35 -0.23 20.85
N ARG A 81 0.19 0.42 20.85
CA ARG A 81 -1.07 -0.15 21.36
C ARG A 81 -1.54 -1.34 20.52
N LEU A 82 -1.39 -1.27 19.20
CA LEU A 82 -1.94 -2.25 18.26
C LEU A 82 -0.94 -3.28 17.75
N LYS A 83 0.30 -3.33 18.26
CA LYS A 83 1.36 -4.22 17.75
C LYS A 83 0.94 -5.68 17.55
N ALA A 84 0.18 -6.25 18.50
CA ALA A 84 -0.30 -7.63 18.39
C ALA A 84 -1.41 -7.79 17.33
N VAL A 85 -2.28 -6.79 17.18
CA VAL A 85 -3.27 -6.77 16.09
C VAL A 85 -2.56 -6.65 14.74
N CYS A 86 -1.56 -5.76 14.65
CA CYS A 86 -0.78 -5.52 13.43
C CYS A 86 -0.15 -6.80 12.90
N VAL A 87 0.55 -7.55 13.75
CA VAL A 87 1.17 -8.83 13.35
C VAL A 87 0.12 -9.85 12.93
N ARG A 88 -0.99 -9.97 13.68
CA ARG A 88 -2.05 -10.92 13.32
C ARG A 88 -2.72 -10.60 11.98
N VAL A 89 -2.99 -9.33 11.71
CA VAL A 89 -3.59 -8.86 10.45
C VAL A 89 -2.62 -8.95 9.27
N ALA A 90 -1.32 -8.81 9.52
CA ALA A 90 -0.30 -9.02 8.49
C ALA A 90 -0.11 -10.51 8.14
N VAL A 91 0.01 -11.39 9.15
CA VAL A 91 0.34 -12.81 8.93
C VAL A 91 -0.89 -13.63 8.58
N GLY A 92 -1.98 -13.47 9.33
CA GLY A 92 -3.14 -14.37 9.26
C GLY A 92 -3.84 -14.36 7.90
N PRO A 93 -4.40 -13.22 7.46
CA PRO A 93 -5.01 -13.06 6.15
C PRO A 93 -4.08 -13.46 4.99
N CYS A 94 -2.81 -13.06 5.04
CA CYS A 94 -1.82 -13.41 4.02
C CYS A 94 -1.66 -14.93 3.89
N ALA A 95 -1.42 -15.64 4.99
CA ALA A 95 -1.20 -17.09 4.98
C ALA A 95 -2.43 -17.88 4.52
N VAL A 96 -3.62 -17.48 4.99
CA VAL A 96 -4.87 -18.13 4.63
C VAL A 96 -5.25 -17.86 3.18
N GLU A 97 -5.10 -16.64 2.68
CA GLU A 97 -5.35 -16.33 1.27
C GLU A 97 -4.36 -17.07 0.37
N ALA A 98 -3.06 -17.05 0.69
CA ALA A 98 -2.04 -17.76 -0.09
C ALA A 98 -2.35 -19.27 -0.19
N SER A 99 -2.74 -19.88 0.93
CA SER A 99 -3.09 -21.30 0.99
C SER A 99 -4.42 -21.60 0.27
N THR A 100 -5.40 -20.71 0.36
CA THR A 100 -6.68 -20.83 -0.36
C THR A 100 -6.46 -20.74 -1.86
N VAL A 101 -5.72 -19.74 -2.33
CA VAL A 101 -5.40 -19.55 -3.74
C VAL A 101 -4.55 -20.70 -4.27
N ALA A 102 -3.60 -21.22 -3.48
CA ALA A 102 -2.83 -22.41 -3.85
C ALA A 102 -3.74 -23.63 -4.02
N LEU A 103 -4.62 -23.89 -3.06
CA LEU A 103 -5.58 -24.99 -3.14
C LEU A 103 -6.48 -24.86 -4.38
N MET A 104 -7.05 -23.66 -4.58
CA MET A 104 -7.96 -23.40 -5.70
C MET A 104 -7.24 -23.49 -7.05
N SER A 105 -6.06 -22.90 -7.19
CA SER A 105 -5.31 -22.94 -8.46
C SER A 105 -4.79 -24.34 -8.80
N HIS A 106 -4.45 -25.16 -7.80
CA HIS A 106 -4.12 -26.57 -8.03
C HIS A 106 -5.32 -27.34 -8.63
N PHE A 107 -6.50 -27.22 -8.02
CA PHE A 107 -7.67 -27.98 -8.46
C PHE A 107 -8.42 -27.39 -9.66
N LEU A 108 -8.47 -26.07 -9.81
CA LEU A 108 -9.17 -25.40 -10.90
C LEU A 108 -8.30 -25.25 -12.15
N MET A 109 -7.02 -24.91 -11.99
CA MET A 109 -6.12 -24.61 -13.12
C MET A 109 -5.12 -25.74 -13.41
N GLY A 110 -5.04 -26.76 -12.56
CA GLY A 110 -4.12 -27.89 -12.74
C GLY A 110 -2.65 -27.53 -12.48
N LEU A 111 -2.37 -26.42 -11.79
CA LEU A 111 -1.00 -26.03 -11.46
C LEU A 111 -0.39 -27.01 -10.45
N PRO A 112 0.88 -27.42 -10.57
CA PRO A 112 1.54 -28.20 -9.53
C PRO A 112 1.66 -27.38 -8.23
N TRP A 113 1.71 -28.06 -7.07
CA TRP A 113 1.67 -27.43 -5.75
C TRP A 113 2.63 -26.24 -5.58
N ILE A 114 3.87 -26.36 -6.05
CA ILE A 114 4.86 -25.29 -5.91
C ILE A 114 4.42 -24.04 -6.68
N TRP A 115 3.96 -24.19 -7.92
CA TRP A 115 3.46 -23.08 -8.75
C TRP A 115 2.14 -22.51 -8.23
N ALA A 116 1.29 -23.37 -7.65
CA ALA A 116 0.07 -22.94 -6.98
C ALA A 116 0.39 -22.06 -5.74
N PHE A 117 1.40 -22.41 -4.96
CA PHE A 117 1.88 -21.56 -3.85
C PHE A 117 2.58 -20.29 -4.34
N ILE A 118 3.33 -20.35 -5.45
CA ILE A 118 3.87 -19.14 -6.10
C ILE A 118 2.71 -18.17 -6.42
N LEU A 119 1.65 -18.66 -7.08
CA LEU A 119 0.46 -17.85 -7.36
C LEU A 119 -0.20 -17.35 -6.06
N GLY A 120 -0.33 -18.22 -5.07
CA GLY A 120 -0.89 -17.90 -3.76
C GLY A 120 -0.20 -16.71 -3.10
N PHE A 121 1.14 -16.72 -3.04
CA PHE A 121 1.91 -15.63 -2.46
C PHE A 121 1.93 -14.37 -3.32
N VAL A 122 1.89 -14.48 -4.65
CA VAL A 122 1.70 -13.31 -5.54
C VAL A 122 0.37 -12.64 -5.23
N LEU A 123 -0.71 -13.43 -5.09
CA LEU A 123 -2.01 -12.87 -4.81
C LEU A 123 -2.14 -12.42 -3.36
N SER A 124 -1.52 -13.04 -2.36
CA SER A 124 -1.81 -12.69 -0.96
C SER A 124 -1.39 -11.28 -0.50
N ALA A 125 -0.51 -10.61 -1.25
CA ALA A 125 0.04 -9.28 -0.93
C ALA A 125 -0.97 -8.13 -1.14
N VAL A 126 -1.04 -7.21 -0.18
CA VAL A 126 -1.85 -5.97 -0.26
C VAL A 126 -1.05 -4.84 -0.90
N SER A 127 -1.64 -4.07 -1.81
CA SER A 127 -0.88 -2.97 -2.41
C SER A 127 -0.82 -1.69 -1.55
N PRO A 128 0.38 -1.25 -1.12
CA PRO A 128 0.54 0.01 -0.41
C PRO A 128 0.20 1.22 -1.29
N ALA A 129 0.37 1.14 -2.62
CA ALA A 129 0.08 2.26 -3.51
C ALA A 129 -1.40 2.65 -3.56
N VAL A 130 -2.32 1.74 -3.21
CA VAL A 130 -3.76 2.03 -3.12
C VAL A 130 -4.16 2.33 -1.68
N VAL A 131 -3.64 1.53 -0.73
CA VAL A 131 -4.01 1.63 0.68
C VAL A 131 -3.41 2.88 1.33
N VAL A 132 -2.12 3.15 1.17
CA VAL A 132 -1.41 4.25 1.86
C VAL A 132 -2.00 5.62 1.54
N PRO A 133 -2.19 6.03 0.26
CA PRO A 133 -2.77 7.34 -0.03
C PRO A 133 -4.17 7.50 0.57
N SER A 134 -4.98 6.44 0.52
CA SER A 134 -6.34 6.43 1.06
C SER A 134 -6.34 6.53 2.59
N MET A 135 -5.44 5.82 3.27
CA MET A 135 -5.28 5.88 4.73
C MET A 135 -4.79 7.26 5.20
N LEU A 136 -3.83 7.86 4.50
CA LEU A 136 -3.35 9.20 4.81
C LEU A 136 -4.42 10.27 4.61
N LEU A 137 -5.27 10.11 3.59
CA LEU A 137 -6.41 11.01 3.37
C LEU A 137 -7.43 10.89 4.52
N LEU A 138 -7.81 9.67 4.90
CA LEU A 138 -8.73 9.42 6.00
C LEU A 138 -8.18 9.96 7.33
N GLN A 139 -6.87 9.78 7.56
CA GLN A 139 -6.18 10.33 8.73
C GLN A 139 -6.20 11.86 8.75
N LYS A 140 -5.94 12.50 7.61
CA LYS A 140 -6.03 13.97 7.46
C LYS A 140 -7.45 14.50 7.71
N GLU A 141 -8.48 13.73 7.38
CA GLU A 141 -9.88 14.08 7.61
C GLU A 141 -10.41 13.71 9.00
N GLY A 142 -9.59 13.02 9.82
CA GLY A 142 -9.89 12.62 11.19
C GLY A 142 -10.60 11.27 11.34
N TYR A 143 -10.75 10.48 10.27
CA TYR A 143 -11.46 9.20 10.32
C TYR A 143 -10.60 8.07 10.89
N GLY A 144 -11.08 7.39 11.94
CA GLY A 144 -10.43 6.20 12.52
C GLY A 144 -9.09 6.48 13.23
N VAL A 145 -8.73 7.75 13.41
CA VAL A 145 -7.45 8.18 14.01
C VAL A 145 -7.37 7.81 15.48
N GLU A 146 -8.43 8.03 16.25
CA GLU A 146 -8.50 7.71 17.69
C GLU A 146 -8.19 6.22 17.99
N LYS A 147 -8.71 5.34 17.13
CA LYS A 147 -8.44 3.90 17.21
C LYS A 147 -7.19 3.46 16.48
N GLY A 148 -6.52 4.35 15.73
CA GLY A 148 -5.27 4.05 15.03
C GLY A 148 -5.45 3.13 13.81
N ILE A 149 -6.64 3.09 13.22
CA ILE A 149 -6.96 2.17 12.10
C ILE A 149 -6.10 2.48 10.85
N PRO A 150 -5.95 3.74 10.41
CA PRO A 150 -5.07 4.06 9.28
C PRO A 150 -3.61 3.61 9.52
N THR A 151 -3.09 3.87 10.72
CA THR A 151 -1.73 3.47 11.12
C THR A 151 -1.56 1.95 11.15
N LEU A 152 -2.55 1.22 11.69
CA LEU A 152 -2.57 -0.24 11.70
C LEU A 152 -2.48 -0.79 10.27
N LEU A 153 -3.31 -0.28 9.37
CA LEU A 153 -3.39 -0.76 7.98
C LEU A 153 -2.10 -0.44 7.20
N MET A 154 -1.53 0.76 7.36
CA MET A 154 -0.26 1.12 6.71
C MET A 154 0.90 0.26 7.20
N ALA A 155 1.02 0.04 8.52
CA ALA A 155 2.10 -0.76 9.09
C ALA A 155 1.94 -2.26 8.78
N ALA A 156 0.73 -2.82 8.97
CA ALA A 156 0.49 -4.23 8.72
C ALA A 156 0.64 -4.59 7.24
N GLY A 157 0.36 -3.66 6.31
CA GLY A 157 0.46 -3.88 4.87
C GLY A 157 1.92 -4.10 4.45
N SER A 158 2.84 -3.34 5.04
CA SER A 158 4.27 -3.55 4.76
C SER A 158 4.81 -4.87 5.32
N PHE A 159 4.32 -5.34 6.46
CA PHE A 159 4.66 -6.67 6.95
C PHE A 159 4.05 -7.78 6.08
N ASP A 160 2.80 -7.63 5.64
CA ASP A 160 2.09 -8.52 4.71
C ASP A 160 2.88 -8.67 3.40
N ASP A 161 3.34 -7.55 2.81
CA ASP A 161 4.16 -7.55 1.59
C ASP A 161 5.47 -8.34 1.75
N ILE A 162 6.16 -8.19 2.88
CA ILE A 162 7.44 -8.89 3.09
C ILE A 162 7.22 -10.39 3.24
N LEU A 163 6.16 -10.79 3.95
CA LEU A 163 5.79 -12.20 4.09
C LEU A 163 5.42 -12.80 2.73
N ALA A 164 4.65 -12.07 1.92
CA ALA A 164 4.26 -12.50 0.59
C ALA A 164 5.48 -12.63 -0.36
N ILE A 165 6.35 -11.62 -0.41
CA ILE A 165 7.57 -11.65 -1.23
C ILE A 165 8.52 -12.77 -0.78
N THR A 166 8.65 -12.98 0.53
CA THR A 166 9.47 -14.06 1.09
C THR A 166 8.91 -15.44 0.72
N GLY A 167 7.61 -15.65 0.89
CA GLY A 167 6.95 -16.90 0.52
C GLY A 167 7.09 -17.18 -0.97
N PHE A 168 6.82 -16.18 -1.81
CA PHE A 168 7.03 -16.24 -3.25
C PHE A 168 8.47 -16.64 -3.61
N SER A 169 9.47 -15.94 -3.07
CA SER A 169 10.89 -16.22 -3.37
C SER A 169 11.30 -17.62 -2.90
N THR A 170 10.75 -18.08 -1.78
CA THR A 170 11.00 -19.43 -1.27
C THR A 170 10.43 -20.50 -2.19
N CYS A 171 9.17 -20.36 -2.63
CA CYS A 171 8.56 -21.30 -3.56
C CYS A 171 9.27 -21.27 -4.93
N LEU A 172 9.69 -20.10 -5.38
CA LEU A 172 10.43 -19.93 -6.63
C LEU A 172 11.81 -20.62 -6.58
N GLY A 173 12.55 -20.46 -5.49
CA GLY A 173 13.83 -21.15 -5.29
C GLY A 173 13.68 -22.68 -5.26
N VAL A 174 12.57 -23.19 -4.69
CA VAL A 174 12.23 -24.62 -4.74
C VAL A 174 11.87 -25.06 -6.16
N ALA A 175 11.11 -24.26 -6.92
CA ALA A 175 10.69 -24.60 -8.29
C ALA A 175 11.87 -24.75 -9.27
N PHE A 176 12.89 -23.89 -9.13
CA PHE A 176 14.04 -23.84 -10.04
C PHE A 176 15.32 -24.46 -9.46
N GLY A 177 15.27 -25.06 -8.26
CA GLY A 177 16.42 -25.68 -7.61
C GLY A 177 17.54 -24.70 -7.24
N THR A 178 17.24 -23.39 -7.17
CA THR A 178 18.21 -22.36 -6.82
C THR A 178 18.29 -22.24 -5.28
N GLY A 179 19.32 -22.84 -4.71
CA GLY A 179 19.59 -22.84 -3.27
C GLY A 179 18.85 -23.93 -2.47
N SER A 180 19.32 -24.22 -1.26
CA SER A 180 18.60 -25.11 -0.34
C SER A 180 17.35 -24.40 0.20
N THR A 181 16.26 -25.14 0.45
CA THR A 181 15.01 -24.59 1.03
C THR A 181 15.28 -23.80 2.32
N GLY A 182 16.23 -24.27 3.15
CA GLY A 182 16.66 -23.57 4.35
C GLY A 182 17.36 -22.23 4.07
N MET A 183 18.16 -22.14 2.99
CA MET A 183 18.79 -20.88 2.57
C MET A 183 17.77 -19.85 2.11
N ASN A 184 16.71 -20.27 1.41
CA ASN A 184 15.66 -19.36 0.93
C ASN A 184 14.80 -18.83 2.08
N ILE A 185 14.47 -19.67 3.07
CA ILE A 185 13.80 -19.23 4.30
C ILE A 185 14.70 -18.27 5.08
N LEU A 186 15.99 -18.59 5.22
CA LEU A 186 16.97 -17.73 5.88
C LEU A 186 17.10 -16.38 5.15
N GLN A 187 17.10 -16.37 3.82
CA GLN A 187 17.11 -15.15 3.03
C GLN A 187 15.91 -14.26 3.32
N GLY A 188 14.72 -14.84 3.47
CA GLY A 188 13.51 -14.12 3.91
C GLY A 188 13.66 -13.44 5.27
N VAL A 189 14.15 -14.18 6.27
CA VAL A 189 14.43 -13.62 7.60
C VAL A 189 15.50 -12.53 7.52
N LEU A 190 16.56 -12.74 6.74
CA LEU A 190 17.63 -11.76 6.51
C LEU A 190 17.11 -10.49 5.81
N VAL A 191 16.13 -10.59 4.90
CA VAL A 191 15.47 -9.43 4.28
C VAL A 191 14.78 -8.57 5.33
N VAL A 192 14.01 -9.20 6.23
CA VAL A 192 13.30 -8.49 7.31
C VAL A 192 14.29 -7.85 8.27
N VAL A 193 15.27 -8.62 8.75
CA VAL A 193 16.26 -8.15 9.72
C VAL A 193 17.15 -7.08 9.10
N GLY A 194 17.69 -7.32 7.91
CA GLY A 194 18.54 -6.38 7.18
C GLY A 194 17.83 -5.08 6.83
N GLY A 195 16.58 -5.15 6.34
CA GLY A 195 15.76 -3.97 6.08
C GLY A 195 15.45 -3.18 7.36
N SER A 196 15.15 -3.88 8.47
CA SER A 196 14.86 -3.23 9.75
C SER A 196 16.08 -2.56 10.37
N VAL A 197 17.22 -3.26 10.40
CA VAL A 197 18.48 -2.74 10.95
C VAL A 197 19.00 -1.58 10.12
N SER A 198 19.05 -1.70 8.79
CA SER A 198 19.49 -0.61 7.91
C SER A 198 18.55 0.60 7.99
N GLY A 199 17.24 0.37 8.04
CA GLY A 199 16.26 1.44 8.21
C GLY A 199 16.40 2.17 9.54
N LEU A 200 16.67 1.44 10.63
CA LEU A 200 16.95 2.04 11.94
C LEU A 200 18.24 2.89 11.90
N LEU A 201 19.34 2.34 11.37
CA LEU A 201 20.62 3.05 11.28
C LEU A 201 20.52 4.33 10.43
N LEU A 202 19.92 4.24 9.24
CA LEU A 202 19.73 5.39 8.36
C LEU A 202 18.72 6.40 8.94
N GLY A 203 17.67 5.92 9.61
CA GLY A 203 16.71 6.79 10.30
C GLY A 203 17.33 7.57 11.45
N LEU A 204 18.20 6.92 12.25
CA LEU A 204 18.99 7.59 13.28
C LEU A 204 19.98 8.58 12.66
N PHE A 205 20.65 8.22 11.56
CA PHE A 205 21.54 9.13 10.83
C PHE A 205 20.83 10.42 10.36
N ILE A 206 19.65 10.28 9.76
CA ILE A 206 18.78 11.40 9.32
C ILE A 206 18.21 12.19 10.51
N SER A 207 18.14 11.57 11.69
CA SER A 207 17.70 12.25 12.91
C SER A 207 18.74 13.25 13.41
N PHE A 208 20.04 13.01 13.14
CA PHE A 208 21.14 13.89 13.55
C PHE A 208 21.58 14.90 12.49
N PHE A 209 21.37 14.60 11.20
CA PHE A 209 21.71 15.47 10.07
C PHE A 209 20.44 15.88 9.30
N PRO A 210 20.22 17.15 8.89
CA PRO A 210 21.04 18.35 9.04
C PRO A 210 20.87 19.07 10.40
N SER A 211 21.91 19.79 10.85
CA SER A 211 21.87 20.59 12.08
C SER A 211 20.78 21.67 12.04
N LEU A 212 20.20 21.98 13.21
CA LEU A 212 19.12 22.97 13.35
C LEU A 212 19.53 24.39 12.92
N ASP A 213 20.84 24.67 12.90
CA ASP A 213 21.40 25.98 12.56
C ASP A 213 21.43 26.30 11.06
N GLN A 214 20.92 25.41 10.20
CA GLN A 214 20.94 25.62 8.76
C GLN A 214 19.66 26.28 8.23
N GLU A 215 19.80 27.16 7.24
CA GLU A 215 18.66 27.64 6.46
C GLU A 215 18.02 26.48 5.64
N ASP A 216 16.69 26.54 5.46
CA ASP A 216 15.88 25.55 4.74
C ASP A 216 15.98 24.09 5.23
N VAL A 217 16.01 23.89 6.56
CA VAL A 217 16.05 22.56 7.21
C VAL A 217 15.00 21.60 6.64
N GLY A 218 13.78 22.07 6.38
CA GLY A 218 12.69 21.24 5.85
C GLY A 218 12.99 20.67 4.46
N LEU A 219 13.56 21.48 3.57
CA LEU A 219 13.88 21.04 2.21
C LEU A 219 15.07 20.06 2.22
N LYS A 220 16.12 20.36 2.99
CA LYS A 220 17.30 19.49 3.13
C LYS A 220 16.96 18.13 3.75
N ARG A 221 16.12 18.11 4.79
CA ARG A 221 15.60 16.86 5.37
C ARG A 221 14.81 16.06 4.35
N SER A 222 13.98 16.74 3.55
CA SER A 222 13.18 16.09 2.50
C SER A 222 14.04 15.49 1.39
N THR A 223 15.02 16.22 0.89
CA THR A 223 15.92 15.75 -0.18
C THR A 223 16.78 14.59 0.31
N MET A 224 17.32 14.68 1.53
CA MET A 224 18.12 13.61 2.11
C MET A 224 17.29 12.34 2.36
N LEU A 225 16.08 12.49 2.91
CA LEU A 225 15.17 11.37 3.14
C LEU A 225 14.75 10.69 1.83
N LEU A 226 14.33 11.44 0.82
CA LEU A 226 13.94 10.89 -0.49
C LEU A 226 15.13 10.27 -1.23
N GLY A 227 16.30 10.93 -1.21
CA GLY A 227 17.52 10.42 -1.83
C GLY A 227 17.96 9.09 -1.20
N LEU A 228 17.99 9.00 0.13
CA LEU A 228 18.31 7.77 0.84
C LEU A 228 17.25 6.69 0.66
N ALA A 229 15.97 7.06 0.53
CA ALA A 229 14.90 6.11 0.25
C ALA A 229 15.07 5.47 -1.14
N VAL A 230 15.31 6.27 -2.18
CA VAL A 230 15.59 5.75 -3.52
C VAL A 230 16.87 4.91 -3.50
N PHE A 231 17.94 5.40 -2.86
CA PHE A 231 19.18 4.64 -2.71
C PHE A 231 18.96 3.28 -2.02
N ALA A 232 18.16 3.22 -0.96
CA ALA A 232 17.86 1.98 -0.25
C ALA A 232 17.10 0.98 -1.14
N VAL A 233 16.12 1.43 -1.93
CA VAL A 233 15.40 0.55 -2.87
C VAL A 233 16.33 0.01 -3.95
N PHE A 234 17.07 0.87 -4.66
CA PHE A 234 17.98 0.42 -5.73
C PHE A 234 19.16 -0.40 -5.19
N GLY A 235 19.74 0.01 -4.05
CA GLY A 235 20.81 -0.73 -3.38
C GLY A 235 20.38 -2.12 -2.94
N SER A 236 19.14 -2.27 -2.44
CA SER A 236 18.59 -3.59 -2.08
C SER A 236 18.39 -4.50 -3.30
N HIS A 237 18.00 -3.93 -4.45
CA HIS A 237 17.91 -4.65 -5.70
C HIS A 237 19.29 -5.11 -6.18
N ALA A 238 20.30 -4.24 -6.12
CA ALA A 238 21.67 -4.58 -6.49
C ALA A 238 22.28 -5.66 -5.57
N ALA A 239 21.93 -5.65 -4.27
CA ALA A 239 22.35 -6.65 -3.30
C ALA A 239 21.55 -7.97 -3.37
N GLY A 240 20.53 -8.09 -4.23
CA GLY A 240 19.69 -9.29 -4.35
C GLY A 240 18.60 -9.42 -3.28
N PHE A 241 18.44 -8.44 -2.38
CA PHE A 241 17.45 -8.41 -1.30
C PHE A 241 16.28 -7.46 -1.60
N THR A 242 15.55 -7.72 -2.69
CA THR A 242 14.54 -6.80 -3.26
C THR A 242 13.46 -6.30 -2.28
N GLY A 243 13.08 -7.09 -1.27
CA GLY A 243 12.10 -6.66 -0.24
C GLY A 243 12.68 -5.77 0.86
N ALA A 244 14.00 -5.79 1.06
CA ALA A 244 14.64 -5.10 2.19
C ALA A 244 14.64 -3.58 2.01
N GLY A 245 14.74 -3.10 0.77
CA GLY A 245 14.75 -1.67 0.47
C GLY A 245 13.44 -0.99 0.86
N GLY A 246 12.30 -1.58 0.50
CA GLY A 246 10.98 -1.05 0.87
C GLY A 246 10.81 -0.93 2.39
N LEU A 247 11.11 -2.01 3.14
CA LEU A 247 11.06 -1.99 4.61
C LEU A 247 12.02 -0.96 5.21
N CYS A 248 13.24 -0.87 4.67
CA CYS A 248 14.24 0.11 5.07
C CYS A 248 13.70 1.54 4.91
N THR A 249 13.10 1.87 3.76
CA THR A 249 12.53 3.21 3.53
C THR A 249 11.42 3.58 4.51
N LEU A 250 10.53 2.62 4.82
CA LEU A 250 9.43 2.86 5.75
C LEU A 250 9.95 3.08 7.18
N ILE A 251 10.84 2.20 7.67
CA ILE A 251 11.40 2.30 9.02
C ILE A 251 12.26 3.55 9.16
N MET A 252 13.09 3.85 8.16
CA MET A 252 13.90 5.06 8.11
C MET A 252 13.04 6.32 8.23
N ALA A 253 11.99 6.42 7.42
CA ALA A 253 11.06 7.55 7.45
C ALA A 253 10.30 7.62 8.78
N PHE A 254 9.90 6.47 9.34
CA PHE A 254 9.23 6.42 10.64
C PHE A 254 10.15 6.91 11.76
N ILE A 255 11.38 6.39 11.88
CA ILE A 255 12.34 6.81 12.91
C ILE A 255 12.67 8.30 12.76
N ALA A 256 12.91 8.79 11.55
CA ALA A 256 13.12 10.21 11.29
C ALA A 256 11.90 11.06 11.74
N SER A 257 10.68 10.57 11.48
CA SER A 257 9.45 11.24 11.92
C SER A 257 9.31 11.35 13.44
N LEU A 258 9.85 10.39 14.19
CA LEU A 258 9.84 10.41 15.66
C LEU A 258 10.81 11.46 16.20
N SER A 259 11.99 11.58 15.59
CA SER A 259 13.00 12.57 16.00
C SER A 259 12.53 14.00 15.75
N TRP A 260 11.90 14.25 14.59
CA TRP A 260 11.55 15.60 14.20
C TRP A 260 10.28 16.17 14.86
N GLY A 261 9.46 15.33 15.50
CA GLY A 261 8.21 15.77 16.14
C GLY A 261 7.34 16.58 15.18
N ASP A 262 6.97 17.81 15.55
CA ASP A 262 6.14 18.71 14.74
C ASP A 262 6.84 19.23 13.47
N GLN A 263 8.18 19.21 13.43
CA GLN A 263 8.96 19.65 12.27
C GLN A 263 8.88 18.69 11.08
N LYS A 264 8.17 17.56 11.20
CA LYS A 264 7.93 16.63 10.08
C LYS A 264 6.89 17.13 9.08
N ALA A 265 6.00 18.05 9.47
CA ALA A 265 4.93 18.57 8.62
C ALA A 265 5.43 19.15 7.27
N PRO A 266 6.46 20.02 7.22
CA PRO A 266 7.02 20.50 5.96
C PRO A 266 7.64 19.37 5.13
N VAL A 267 8.30 18.40 5.76
CA VAL A 267 8.91 17.25 5.07
C VAL A 267 7.83 16.39 4.41
N ALA A 268 6.77 16.06 5.15
CA ALA A 268 5.63 15.30 4.63
C ALA A 268 4.93 16.03 3.48
N ALA A 269 4.87 17.38 3.51
CA ALA A 269 4.31 18.16 2.41
C ALA A 269 5.17 18.09 1.14
N VAL A 270 6.50 18.15 1.26
CA VAL A 270 7.41 18.00 0.10
C VAL A 270 7.30 16.59 -0.49
N VAL A 271 7.36 15.55 0.36
CA VAL A 271 7.17 14.14 -0.07
C VAL A 271 5.81 13.95 -0.75
N GLY A 272 4.76 14.61 -0.23
CA GLY A 272 3.43 14.64 -0.85
C GLY A 272 3.44 15.19 -2.28
N ARG A 273 4.13 16.32 -2.53
CA ARG A 273 4.23 16.89 -3.89
C ARG A 273 4.98 15.97 -4.86
N PHE A 274 6.05 15.32 -4.40
CA PHE A 274 6.74 14.31 -5.20
C PHE A 274 5.81 13.14 -5.52
N TRP A 275 5.03 12.67 -4.55
CA TRP A 275 4.06 11.62 -4.79
C TRP A 275 2.97 12.03 -5.79
N ASP A 276 2.45 13.25 -5.72
CA ASP A 276 1.42 13.71 -6.67
C ASP A 276 1.92 13.70 -8.12
N PHE A 277 3.24 13.86 -8.34
CA PHE A 277 3.89 13.69 -9.64
C PHE A 277 4.11 12.22 -10.03
N PHE A 278 4.60 11.39 -9.11
CA PHE A 278 4.94 9.98 -9.38
C PHE A 278 3.72 9.04 -9.36
N GLN A 279 2.62 9.41 -8.71
CA GLN A 279 1.42 8.57 -8.62
C GLN A 279 0.82 8.26 -10.00
N PRO A 280 0.52 9.25 -10.88
CA PRO A 280 0.04 8.96 -12.23
C PRO A 280 1.01 8.10 -13.04
N LEU A 281 2.32 8.36 -12.89
CA LEU A 281 3.37 7.64 -13.59
C LEU A 281 3.41 6.17 -13.17
N LEU A 282 3.36 5.88 -11.87
CA LEU A 282 3.34 4.52 -11.33
C LEU A 282 2.17 3.71 -11.90
N PHE A 283 0.95 4.24 -11.80
CA PHE A 283 -0.25 3.52 -12.25
C PHE A 283 -0.33 3.40 -13.77
N GLY A 284 0.09 4.43 -14.51
CA GLY A 284 0.20 4.37 -15.96
C GLY A 284 1.22 3.34 -16.44
N LEU A 285 2.40 3.27 -15.81
CA LEU A 285 3.42 2.28 -16.15
C LEU A 285 3.03 0.85 -15.76
N ILE A 286 2.28 0.67 -14.67
CA ILE A 286 1.69 -0.63 -14.33
C ILE A 286 0.65 -1.04 -15.37
N GLY A 287 -0.22 -0.12 -15.78
CA GLY A 287 -1.20 -0.37 -16.85
C GLY A 287 -0.53 -0.74 -18.18
N ALA A 288 0.56 -0.06 -18.54
CA ALA A 288 1.26 -0.29 -19.79
C ALA A 288 2.09 -1.58 -19.83
N GLU A 289 2.30 -2.25 -18.69
CA GLU A 289 2.91 -3.58 -18.63
C GLU A 289 1.92 -4.70 -18.96
N ILE A 290 0.62 -4.40 -18.94
CA ILE A 290 -0.45 -5.37 -19.11
C ILE A 290 -0.77 -5.55 -20.61
N GLU A 291 -0.52 -6.75 -21.12
CA GLU A 291 -0.81 -7.15 -22.50
C GLU A 291 -1.95 -8.18 -22.57
N ILE A 292 -3.12 -7.76 -23.04
CA ILE A 292 -4.37 -8.54 -23.04
C ILE A 292 -4.33 -9.64 -24.11
N SER A 293 -3.60 -9.44 -25.21
CA SER A 293 -3.47 -10.42 -26.31
C SER A 293 -2.87 -11.77 -25.87
N THR A 294 -2.13 -11.78 -24.75
CA THR A 294 -1.51 -13.00 -24.19
C THR A 294 -2.45 -13.79 -23.27
N LEU A 295 -3.65 -13.27 -22.97
CA LEU A 295 -4.58 -13.87 -22.03
C LEU A 295 -5.44 -14.94 -22.71
N ASN A 296 -5.28 -16.20 -22.30
CA ASN A 296 -6.17 -17.26 -22.74
C ASN A 296 -7.54 -17.12 -22.03
N PRO A 297 -8.68 -17.01 -22.77
CA PRO A 297 -10.00 -16.82 -22.18
C PRO A 297 -10.38 -17.88 -21.13
N ASN A 298 -9.93 -19.12 -21.31
CA ASN A 298 -10.20 -20.21 -20.36
C ASN A 298 -9.45 -20.02 -19.04
N THR A 299 -8.18 -19.62 -19.10
CA THR A 299 -7.37 -19.29 -17.91
C THR A 299 -7.94 -18.07 -17.20
N VAL A 300 -8.46 -17.08 -17.93
CA VAL A 300 -9.07 -15.88 -17.34
C VAL A 300 -10.27 -16.23 -16.46
N GLY A 301 -11.18 -17.07 -16.94
CA GLY A 301 -12.36 -17.49 -16.18
C GLY A 301 -11.99 -18.24 -14.89
N LEU A 302 -11.09 -19.22 -15.00
CA LEU A 302 -10.61 -20.01 -13.85
C LEU A 302 -9.81 -19.16 -12.85
N GLY A 303 -8.97 -18.25 -13.36
CA GLY A 303 -8.20 -17.30 -12.58
C GLY A 303 -9.07 -16.32 -11.79
N MET A 304 -10.11 -15.78 -12.43
CA MET A 304 -11.09 -14.92 -11.76
C MET A 304 -11.88 -15.64 -10.67
N ALA A 305 -12.25 -16.91 -10.90
CA ALA A 305 -12.91 -17.73 -9.88
C ALA A 305 -11.97 -17.98 -8.68
N CYS A 306 -10.72 -18.36 -8.94
CA CYS A 306 -9.70 -18.54 -7.91
C CYS A 306 -9.48 -17.27 -7.08
N LEU A 307 -9.33 -16.12 -7.75
CA LEU A 307 -9.19 -14.82 -7.10
C LEU A 307 -10.42 -14.48 -6.25
N ALA A 308 -11.63 -14.66 -6.77
CA ALA A 308 -12.86 -14.34 -6.05
C ALA A 308 -13.00 -15.15 -4.75
N VAL A 309 -12.72 -16.47 -4.80
CA VAL A 309 -12.73 -17.33 -3.60
C VAL A 309 -11.67 -16.89 -2.60
N GLY A 310 -10.45 -16.62 -3.06
CA GLY A 310 -9.35 -16.12 -2.21
C GLY A 310 -9.73 -14.83 -1.49
N LEU A 311 -10.31 -13.86 -2.21
CA LEU A 311 -10.75 -12.58 -1.66
C LEU A 311 -11.86 -12.74 -0.62
N VAL A 312 -12.85 -13.60 -0.88
CA VAL A 312 -13.94 -13.88 0.08
C VAL A 312 -13.38 -14.46 1.37
N ILE A 313 -12.52 -15.48 1.27
CA ILE A 313 -11.89 -16.06 2.46
C ILE A 313 -11.01 -15.02 3.17
N ARG A 314 -10.26 -14.19 2.43
CA ARG A 314 -9.46 -13.11 3.03
C ARG A 314 -10.32 -12.14 3.84
N VAL A 315 -11.45 -11.69 3.29
CA VAL A 315 -12.37 -10.76 3.98
C VAL A 315 -12.94 -11.37 5.25
N LEU A 316 -13.40 -12.63 5.17
CA LEU A 316 -13.95 -13.36 6.30
C LEU A 316 -12.88 -13.57 7.39
N PHE A 317 -11.69 -14.02 7.01
CA PHE A 317 -10.61 -14.30 7.96
C PHE A 317 -10.05 -13.02 8.58
N THR A 318 -9.90 -11.94 7.80
CA THR A 318 -9.50 -10.62 8.32
C THR A 318 -10.53 -10.12 9.34
N PHE A 319 -11.82 -10.31 9.06
CA PHE A 319 -12.88 -9.93 9.98
C PHE A 319 -12.76 -10.71 11.31
N LEU A 320 -12.49 -12.02 11.24
CA LEU A 320 -12.27 -12.90 12.40
C LEU A 320 -11.04 -12.50 13.22
N VAL A 321 -9.90 -12.25 12.58
CA VAL A 321 -8.63 -11.94 13.25
C VAL A 321 -8.69 -10.61 14.03
N VAL A 322 -9.52 -9.68 13.58
CA VAL A 322 -9.67 -8.35 14.18
C VAL A 322 -10.63 -8.37 15.39
N PHE A 323 -11.33 -9.48 15.68
CA PHE A 323 -12.30 -9.54 16.80
C PHE A 323 -11.72 -9.17 18.16
N PHE A 324 -10.50 -9.63 18.44
CA PHE A 324 -9.81 -9.38 19.71
C PHE A 324 -9.06 -8.03 19.74
N GLY A 325 -9.38 -7.10 18.84
CA GLY A 325 -8.71 -5.81 18.71
C GLY A 325 -9.42 -4.62 19.38
N GLY A 326 -10.59 -4.83 20.00
CA GLY A 326 -11.37 -3.72 20.59
C GLY A 326 -12.10 -2.82 19.56
N PHE A 327 -12.19 -3.28 18.31
CA PHE A 327 -12.88 -2.56 17.23
C PHE A 327 -14.39 -2.83 17.23
N ASN A 328 -15.15 -1.86 16.74
CA ASN A 328 -16.58 -2.00 16.50
C ASN A 328 -16.84 -2.81 15.22
N ILE A 329 -18.04 -3.36 15.04
CA ILE A 329 -18.39 -4.18 13.87
C ILE A 329 -18.19 -3.41 12.55
N LYS A 330 -18.55 -2.11 12.54
CA LYS A 330 -18.35 -1.22 11.38
C LYS A 330 -16.87 -1.06 11.03
N GLU A 331 -16.01 -0.88 12.04
CA GLU A 331 -14.58 -0.72 11.86
C GLU A 331 -13.91 -2.02 11.42
N LYS A 332 -14.34 -3.17 11.94
CA LYS A 332 -13.88 -4.49 11.49
C LYS A 332 -14.19 -4.69 10.01
N LEU A 333 -15.39 -4.35 9.57
CA LEU A 333 -15.78 -4.41 8.17
C LEU A 333 -14.92 -3.47 7.31
N PHE A 334 -14.66 -2.25 7.77
CA PHE A 334 -13.76 -1.32 7.08
C PHE A 334 -12.35 -1.90 6.93
N ILE A 335 -11.78 -2.45 7.99
CA ILE A 335 -10.44 -3.07 7.97
C ILE A 335 -10.40 -4.21 6.93
N SER A 336 -11.42 -5.07 6.90
CA SER A 336 -11.49 -6.15 5.91
C SER A 336 -11.59 -5.64 4.46
N VAL A 337 -12.39 -4.60 4.21
CA VAL A 337 -12.52 -4.00 2.86
C VAL A 337 -11.24 -3.29 2.44
N ALA A 338 -10.57 -2.60 3.37
CA ALA A 338 -9.30 -1.93 3.12
C ALA A 338 -8.15 -2.91 2.81
N TRP A 339 -8.31 -4.19 3.16
CA TRP A 339 -7.34 -5.26 2.91
C TRP A 339 -7.51 -5.98 1.56
N LEU A 340 -8.44 -5.52 0.71
CA LEU A 340 -8.71 -6.10 -0.61
C LEU A 340 -7.74 -5.68 -1.74
N PRO A 341 -7.27 -4.41 -1.84
CA PRO A 341 -6.58 -3.95 -3.05
C PRO A 341 -5.27 -4.70 -3.35
N LYS A 342 -5.12 -5.15 -4.61
CA LYS A 342 -3.89 -5.77 -5.16
C LYS A 342 -3.43 -4.96 -6.36
N ALA A 343 -2.14 -4.67 -6.47
CA ALA A 343 -1.58 -3.86 -7.56
C ALA A 343 -0.05 -4.02 -7.67
N THR A 344 0.70 -3.31 -6.83
CA THR A 344 2.14 -3.09 -7.02
C THR A 344 3.01 -4.32 -6.81
N VAL A 345 2.72 -5.14 -5.80
CA VAL A 345 3.51 -6.36 -5.55
C VAL A 345 3.29 -7.34 -6.70
N GLN A 346 2.05 -7.50 -7.14
CA GLN A 346 1.67 -8.33 -8.28
C GLN A 346 2.37 -7.89 -9.56
N ALA A 347 2.43 -6.58 -9.83
CA ALA A 347 3.17 -6.05 -10.97
C ALA A 347 4.69 -6.29 -10.86
N ALA A 348 5.25 -6.22 -9.64
CA ALA A 348 6.69 -6.34 -9.42
C ALA A 348 7.21 -7.79 -9.46
N ILE A 349 6.46 -8.74 -8.90
CA ILE A 349 6.90 -10.16 -8.80
C ILE A 349 6.11 -11.12 -9.69
N GLY A 350 4.97 -10.70 -10.27
CA GLY A 350 4.13 -11.56 -11.11
C GLY A 350 4.80 -12.04 -12.39
N SER A 351 5.65 -11.21 -13.01
CA SER A 351 6.43 -11.58 -14.21
C SER A 351 7.70 -12.37 -13.90
N LYS A 352 8.23 -12.26 -12.67
CA LYS A 352 9.53 -12.85 -12.30
C LYS A 352 9.58 -14.37 -12.43
N ALA A 353 8.47 -15.05 -12.12
CA ALA A 353 8.39 -16.50 -12.28
C ALA A 353 8.40 -16.92 -13.76
N LEU A 354 7.78 -16.12 -14.63
CA LEU A 354 7.79 -16.33 -16.08
C LEU A 354 9.17 -16.07 -16.69
N ASP A 355 9.87 -15.03 -16.23
CA ASP A 355 11.21 -14.70 -16.73
C ASP A 355 12.21 -15.84 -16.43
N LEU A 356 12.20 -16.36 -15.20
CA LEU A 356 13.03 -17.54 -14.86
C LEU A 356 12.62 -18.80 -15.64
N ALA A 357 11.33 -18.99 -15.89
CA ALA A 357 10.86 -20.09 -16.72
C ALA A 357 11.39 -19.98 -18.16
N ARG A 358 11.40 -18.77 -18.74
CA ARG A 358 11.96 -18.50 -20.07
C ARG A 358 13.46 -18.75 -20.10
N GLU A 359 14.20 -18.34 -19.07
CA GLU A 359 15.63 -18.62 -18.94
C GLU A 359 15.93 -20.12 -18.85
N SER A 360 15.06 -20.90 -18.19
CA SER A 360 15.21 -22.36 -18.10
C SER A 360 14.91 -23.11 -19.42
N GLY A 361 14.18 -22.47 -20.35
CA GLY A 361 13.83 -23.04 -21.66
C GLY A 361 12.75 -24.13 -21.62
N ASP A 362 12.14 -24.43 -20.47
CA ASP A 362 11.10 -25.44 -20.34
C ASP A 362 9.72 -24.84 -20.69
N GLU A 363 9.14 -25.29 -21.81
CA GLU A 363 7.82 -24.85 -22.29
C GLU A 363 6.70 -25.05 -21.26
N VAL A 364 6.79 -26.10 -20.43
CA VAL A 364 5.78 -26.39 -19.40
C VAL A 364 5.84 -25.33 -18.29
N LEU A 365 7.04 -24.97 -17.84
CA LEU A 365 7.23 -23.93 -16.82
C LEU A 365 6.84 -22.55 -17.36
N ILE A 366 7.10 -22.28 -18.64
CA ILE A 366 6.69 -21.03 -19.29
C ILE A 366 5.17 -20.90 -19.27
N LYS A 367 4.44 -21.99 -19.55
CA LYS A 367 2.98 -22.00 -19.47
C LYS A 367 2.48 -21.69 -18.06
N TYR A 368 3.05 -22.30 -17.03
CA TYR A 368 2.69 -21.98 -15.64
C TYR A 368 3.01 -20.52 -15.27
N GLY A 369 4.16 -20.01 -15.72
CA GLY A 369 4.52 -18.60 -15.56
C GLY A 369 3.53 -17.65 -16.22
N LEU A 370 3.03 -17.98 -17.41
CA LEU A 370 2.00 -17.20 -18.11
C LEU A 370 0.67 -17.23 -17.35
N ASP A 371 0.28 -18.39 -16.80
CA ASP A 371 -0.92 -18.49 -15.97
C ASP A 371 -0.79 -17.63 -14.69
N VAL A 372 0.36 -17.66 -14.02
CA VAL A 372 0.63 -16.81 -12.84
C VAL A 372 0.54 -15.33 -13.20
N LEU A 373 1.20 -14.91 -14.27
CA LEU A 373 1.19 -13.52 -14.74
C LEU A 373 -0.24 -13.09 -15.11
N THR A 374 -0.98 -13.93 -15.82
CA THR A 374 -2.38 -13.69 -16.20
C THR A 374 -3.25 -13.41 -14.98
N VAL A 375 -3.20 -14.27 -13.97
CA VAL A 375 -4.02 -14.09 -12.76
C VAL A 375 -3.56 -12.87 -11.95
N ALA A 376 -2.26 -12.60 -11.89
CA ALA A 376 -1.73 -11.39 -11.26
C ALA A 376 -2.29 -10.12 -11.92
N VAL A 377 -2.25 -10.04 -13.25
CA VAL A 377 -2.82 -8.95 -14.04
C VAL A 377 -4.31 -8.78 -13.77
N LEU A 378 -5.09 -9.87 -13.77
CA LEU A 378 -6.52 -9.83 -13.47
C LEU A 378 -6.79 -9.32 -12.06
N ALA A 379 -5.96 -9.70 -11.08
CA ALA A 379 -6.06 -9.20 -9.72
C ALA A 379 -5.82 -7.68 -9.66
N ILE A 380 -4.83 -7.16 -10.40
CA ILE A 380 -4.56 -5.72 -10.48
C ILE A 380 -5.77 -4.99 -11.07
N LEU A 381 -6.25 -5.43 -12.23
CA LEU A 381 -7.33 -4.78 -12.97
C LEU A 381 -8.65 -4.75 -12.20
N THR A 382 -8.96 -5.81 -11.45
CA THR A 382 -10.23 -5.93 -10.74
C THR A 382 -10.18 -5.38 -9.32
N THR A 383 -9.15 -5.71 -8.55
CA THR A 383 -9.15 -5.41 -7.11
C THR A 383 -8.62 -4.03 -6.77
N ALA A 384 -7.73 -3.43 -7.58
CA ALA A 384 -7.25 -2.08 -7.31
C ALA A 384 -8.39 -1.04 -7.38
N PRO A 385 -9.23 -1.01 -8.44
CA PRO A 385 -10.36 -0.08 -8.50
C PRO A 385 -11.43 -0.41 -7.45
N VAL A 386 -11.80 -1.69 -7.31
CA VAL A 386 -12.82 -2.13 -6.34
C VAL A 386 -12.40 -1.81 -4.91
N GLY A 387 -11.15 -2.09 -4.57
CA GLY A 387 -10.59 -1.83 -3.25
C GLY A 387 -10.46 -0.34 -2.97
N ALA A 388 -10.02 0.46 -3.95
CA ALA A 388 -10.00 1.91 -3.82
C ALA A 388 -11.42 2.46 -3.55
N LEU A 389 -12.39 2.18 -4.43
CA LEU A 389 -13.79 2.57 -4.24
C LEU A 389 -14.36 2.08 -2.90
N GLY A 390 -14.04 0.84 -2.53
CA GLY A 390 -14.40 0.25 -1.25
C GLY A 390 -13.92 1.09 -0.08
N ILE A 391 -12.65 1.48 -0.03
CA ILE A 391 -12.08 2.33 1.02
C ILE A 391 -12.72 3.74 1.00
N GLY A 392 -12.87 4.34 -0.18
CA GLY A 392 -13.42 5.70 -0.32
C GLY A 392 -14.86 5.84 0.14
N LEU A 393 -15.69 4.84 -0.15
CA LEU A 393 -17.10 4.83 0.25
C LEU A 393 -17.31 4.35 1.68
N SER A 394 -16.54 3.35 2.12
CA SER A 394 -16.68 2.76 3.46
C SER A 394 -16.04 3.60 4.55
N GLY A 395 -14.94 4.31 4.28
CA GLY A 395 -14.22 5.11 5.26
C GLY A 395 -15.12 6.13 5.98
N PRO A 396 -15.73 7.10 5.26
CA PRO A 396 -16.59 8.10 5.88
C PRO A 396 -17.88 7.54 6.51
N ARG A 397 -18.32 6.35 6.08
CA ARG A 397 -19.57 5.72 6.57
C ARG A 397 -19.37 4.81 7.78
N LEU A 398 -18.23 4.14 7.87
CA LEU A 398 -17.97 3.11 8.88
C LEU A 398 -17.02 3.58 9.98
N LEU A 399 -16.15 4.55 9.70
CA LEU A 399 -15.21 5.08 10.69
C LEU A 399 -15.78 6.27 11.44
N SER A 400 -15.50 6.31 12.74
CA SER A 400 -15.75 7.50 13.57
C SER A 400 -14.81 8.62 13.16
N ARG A 401 -15.35 9.84 13.04
CA ARG A 401 -14.57 11.05 12.76
C ARG A 401 -14.21 11.74 14.06
N TYR A 402 -12.93 11.85 14.35
CA TYR A 402 -12.41 12.70 15.41
C TYR A 402 -12.22 14.11 14.84
N ILE A 403 -12.95 15.08 15.36
CA ILE A 403 -12.72 16.49 15.06
C ILE A 403 -11.74 16.98 16.12
N HIS A 404 -10.54 17.43 15.72
CA HIS A 404 -9.69 18.20 16.63
C HIS A 404 -10.51 19.40 17.11
N SER A 405 -10.92 19.38 18.37
CA SER A 405 -11.39 20.57 19.07
C SER A 405 -10.15 21.44 19.24
N ASP A 406 -9.97 22.43 18.36
CA ASP A 406 -9.03 23.52 18.64
C ASP A 406 -9.48 24.20 19.94
N PRO A 407 -8.63 24.32 20.96
CA PRO A 407 -8.99 24.96 22.23
C PRO A 407 -9.39 26.45 22.07
N GLU A 408 -9.18 27.07 20.91
CA GLU A 408 -9.49 28.48 20.67
C GLU A 408 -10.98 28.80 20.48
N ILE A 409 -11.85 27.78 20.33
CA ILE A 409 -13.30 27.99 20.15
C ILE A 409 -14.05 27.99 21.50
N GLU A 410 -13.56 27.29 22.51
CA GLU A 410 -14.17 27.34 23.85
C GLU A 410 -13.93 28.70 24.51
N THR A 411 -12.75 29.32 24.35
CA THR A 411 -12.46 30.62 24.97
C THR A 411 -13.35 31.75 24.42
N LYS A 412 -13.72 31.71 23.13
CA LYS A 412 -14.61 32.73 22.53
C LYS A 412 -16.08 32.55 22.90
N THR A 413 -16.49 31.36 23.32
CA THR A 413 -17.88 31.11 23.73
C THR A 413 -18.06 31.53 25.18
N THR A 414 -17.10 31.22 26.06
CA THR A 414 -17.14 31.64 27.47
C THR A 414 -16.99 33.16 27.65
N GLN A 415 -16.14 33.83 26.87
CA GLN A 415 -15.99 35.30 26.94
C GLN A 415 -17.23 36.08 26.44
N LYS A 416 -17.99 35.49 25.51
CA LYS A 416 -19.20 36.14 24.98
C LYS A 416 -20.38 36.01 25.94
N ASP A 417 -20.43 34.91 26.68
CA ASP A 417 -21.46 34.70 27.70
C ASP A 417 -21.19 35.54 28.96
N ASP A 418 -19.93 35.68 29.40
CA ASP A 418 -19.56 36.56 30.53
C ASP A 418 -19.79 38.05 30.24
N ALA A 419 -19.44 38.54 29.04
CA ALA A 419 -19.68 39.94 28.64
C ALA A 419 -21.18 40.29 28.51
N THR A 420 -22.04 39.29 28.29
CA THR A 420 -23.50 39.48 28.21
C THR A 420 -24.14 39.51 29.61
N ILE A 421 -23.49 38.94 30.62
CA ILE A 421 -23.97 38.96 32.02
C ILE A 421 -23.56 40.28 32.72
N GLU A 422 -22.33 40.79 32.49
CA GLU A 422 -21.90 42.08 33.05
C GLU A 422 -22.62 43.30 32.49
N SER A 423 -23.28 43.21 31.32
CA SER A 423 -24.08 44.31 30.75
C SER A 423 -25.55 44.30 31.20
N ARG A 424 -25.95 43.39 32.10
CA ARG A 424 -27.31 43.26 32.66
C ARG A 424 -27.37 43.34 34.19
N LEU A 425 -26.26 43.63 34.85
CA LEU A 425 -26.19 44.10 36.24
C LEU A 425 -25.91 45.60 36.23
#